data_AF-A0A534JYB4-F1
#
_entry.id   AF-A0A534JYB4-F1
#
_cell.length_a   1.000
_cell.length_b   1.000
_cell.length_c   1.000
_cell.angle_alpha   90.00
_cell.angle_beta   90.00
_cell.angle_gamma   90.00
#
_symmetry.space_group_name_H-M   'P 1'
#
loop_
_entity.id
_entity.type
_entity.pdbx_description
1 polymer ?
#
loop_
_entity_poly.entity_id
_entity_poly.type
_entity_poly.pdbx_seq_one_letter_code
_entity_poly.pdbx_strand_id
1 'polypeptide(L)'
;MSARMPGPSPAWRRWIPGSTVIVFLLLSGALWMASIAADAIGQAVLVVVFLAVAAFVPLAWLGERIWARPLWALRVHDDPEAVTSAVRDALHDRLPRQVAAKDGPEGLFRRCETLLRIDDPGCWVGVQRSGDQSGTTVLLLPRSRDRRSIDALRARIHSRLESG
;
A
#
# COMPACT_ATOMS: atom_id res chain seq x y z
N MET A 1 -36.61 5.57 14.67
CA MET A 1 -35.55 6.33 13.99
C MET A 1 -34.21 5.91 14.59
N SER A 2 -33.49 4.96 13.97
CA SER A 2 -32.13 4.63 14.41
C SER A 2 -31.19 5.72 13.96
N ALA A 3 -30.59 6.43 14.92
CA ALA A 3 -29.48 7.31 14.67
C ALA A 3 -28.31 6.47 14.12
N ARG A 4 -27.94 6.69 12.85
CA ARG A 4 -26.62 6.25 12.35
C ARG A 4 -25.59 6.92 13.25
N MET A 5 -24.85 6.14 14.03
CA MET A 5 -23.64 6.67 14.64
C MET A 5 -22.76 7.24 13.52
N PRO A 6 -22.19 8.45 13.68
CA PRO A 6 -21.21 8.95 12.72
C PRO A 6 -20.06 7.96 12.70
N GLY A 7 -19.96 7.20 11.60
CA GLY A 7 -18.83 6.31 11.36
C GLY A 7 -17.54 7.13 11.38
N PRO A 8 -16.39 6.50 11.68
CA PRO A 8 -15.11 7.20 11.67
C PRO A 8 -14.93 7.90 10.32
N SER A 9 -14.65 9.21 10.37
CA SER A 9 -14.40 10.03 9.19
C SER A 9 -13.33 9.36 8.31
N PRO A 10 -13.50 9.34 6.98
CA PRO A 10 -12.56 8.71 6.07
C PRO A 10 -11.18 9.33 6.24
N ALA A 11 -10.22 8.59 6.79
CA ALA A 11 -8.87 9.11 7.04
C ALA A 11 -7.83 8.28 6.29
N TRP A 12 -6.89 8.97 5.64
CA TRP A 12 -5.76 8.33 5.00
C TRP A 12 -4.89 7.62 6.04
N ARG A 13 -4.80 6.30 5.94
CA ARG A 13 -3.93 5.47 6.78
C ARG A 13 -2.80 4.89 5.95
N ARG A 14 -1.62 4.74 6.56
CA ARG A 14 -0.55 3.94 5.96
C ARG A 14 -0.97 2.48 6.01
N TRP A 15 -0.95 1.83 4.87
CA TRP A 15 -1.25 0.42 4.73
C TRP A 15 0.03 -0.36 4.43
N ILE A 16 0.24 -1.45 5.16
CA ILE A 16 1.37 -2.36 4.93
C ILE A 16 0.83 -3.54 4.11
N PRO A 17 1.32 -3.76 2.89
CA PRO A 17 0.92 -4.92 2.10
C PRO A 17 1.27 -6.22 2.82
N GLY A 18 0.36 -7.19 2.82
CA GLY A 18 0.63 -8.52 3.37
C GLY A 18 1.84 -9.20 2.71
N SER A 19 2.07 -8.95 1.41
CA SER A 19 3.26 -9.41 0.70
C SER A 19 4.57 -8.91 1.30
N THR A 20 4.58 -7.69 1.86
CA THR A 20 5.77 -7.13 2.52
C THR A 20 6.09 -7.90 3.80
N VAL A 21 5.06 -8.25 4.58
CA VAL A 21 5.21 -9.07 5.79
C VAL A 21 5.67 -10.49 5.43
N ILE A 22 5.11 -11.10 4.39
CA ILE A 22 5.52 -12.43 3.92
C ILE A 22 6.99 -12.45 3.52
N VAL A 23 7.46 -11.47 2.73
CA VAL A 23 8.87 -11.41 2.32
C VAL A 23 9.79 -11.18 3.53
N PHE A 24 9.39 -10.34 4.49
CA PHE A 24 10.12 -10.17 5.75
C PHE A 24 10.26 -11.51 6.50
N LEU A 25 9.16 -12.28 6.63
CA LEU A 25 9.19 -13.58 7.28
C LEU A 25 10.05 -14.59 6.52
N LEU A 26 9.97 -14.62 5.18
CA LEU A 26 10.79 -15.50 4.35
C LEU A 26 12.28 -15.19 4.46
N LEU A 27 12.67 -13.91 4.41
CA LEU A 27 14.06 -13.48 4.59
C LEU A 27 14.58 -13.85 5.98
N SER A 28 13.78 -13.58 7.01
CA SER A 28 14.13 -13.90 8.40
C SER A 28 14.28 -15.40 8.60
N GLY A 29 13.32 -16.20 8.11
CA GLY A 29 13.33 -17.65 8.19
C GLY A 29 14.48 -18.28 7.40
N ALA A 30 14.76 -17.79 6.19
CA ALA A 30 15.86 -18.29 5.38
C ALA A 30 17.23 -18.06 6.04
N LEU A 31 17.45 -16.86 6.62
CA LEU A 31 18.70 -16.56 7.34
C LEU A 31 18.84 -17.38 8.62
N TRP A 32 17.73 -17.61 9.33
CA TRP A 32 17.71 -18.53 10.48
C TRP A 32 18.06 -19.96 10.08
N MET A 33 17.45 -20.48 9.01
CA MET A 33 17.77 -21.83 8.49
C MET A 33 19.23 -21.93 8.02
N ALA A 34 19.77 -20.88 7.41
CA ALA A 34 21.19 -20.82 7.04
C ALA A 34 22.10 -20.85 8.27
N SER A 35 21.72 -20.18 9.37
CA SER A 35 22.43 -20.26 10.64
C SER A 35 22.44 -21.67 11.23
N ILE A 36 21.30 -22.38 11.22
CA ILE A 36 21.21 -23.76 11.71
C ILE A 36 22.05 -24.70 10.83
N ALA A 37 21.99 -24.53 9.50
CA ALA A 37 22.80 -25.31 8.58
C ALA A 37 24.30 -25.07 8.78
N ALA A 38 24.71 -23.83 9.03
CA ALA A 38 26.10 -23.46 9.35
C ALA A 38 26.59 -24.10 10.65
N ASP A 39 25.72 -24.18 11.66
CA ASP A 39 26.02 -24.86 12.92
C ASP A 39 26.21 -26.37 12.71
N ALA A 40 25.33 -26.99 11.91
CA ALA A 40 25.41 -28.42 11.60
C ALA A 40 26.69 -28.83 10.86
N ILE A 41 27.32 -27.91 10.11
CA ILE A 41 28.62 -28.12 9.44
C ILE A 41 29.82 -27.63 10.28
N GLY A 42 29.59 -27.24 11.54
CA GLY A 42 30.63 -26.80 12.49
C GLY A 42 31.22 -25.42 12.19
N GLN A 43 30.56 -24.58 11.38
CA GLN A 43 31.06 -23.28 10.94
C GLN A 43 30.59 -22.15 11.85
N ALA A 44 31.16 -22.06 13.06
CA ALA A 44 30.76 -21.07 14.07
C ALA A 44 30.82 -19.61 13.57
N VAL A 45 31.78 -19.27 12.71
CA VAL A 45 31.87 -17.91 12.12
C VAL A 45 30.64 -17.61 11.26
N LEU A 46 30.20 -18.58 10.46
CA LEU A 46 29.01 -18.40 9.60
C LEU A 46 27.73 -18.29 10.42
N VAL A 47 27.61 -19.03 11.53
CA VAL A 47 26.49 -18.91 12.48
C VAL A 47 26.36 -17.47 12.98
N VAL A 48 27.45 -16.88 13.47
CA VAL A 48 27.45 -15.49 13.97
C VAL A 48 27.13 -14.50 12.87
N VAL A 49 27.69 -14.68 11.67
CA VAL A 49 27.40 -13.83 10.51
C VAL A 49 25.93 -13.91 10.13
N PHE A 50 25.35 -15.11 10.01
CA PHE A 50 23.93 -15.25 9.64
C PHE A 50 23.00 -14.69 10.71
N LEU A 51 23.30 -14.86 12.00
CA LEU A 51 22.54 -14.23 13.09
C LEU A 51 22.59 -12.71 13.03
N ALA A 52 23.77 -12.13 12.83
CA ALA A 52 23.93 -10.69 12.68
C ALA A 52 23.14 -10.18 11.46
N VAL A 53 23.27 -10.84 10.32
CA VAL A 53 22.54 -10.49 9.09
C VAL A 53 21.02 -10.65 9.28
N ALA A 54 20.56 -11.69 9.97
CA ALA A 54 19.15 -11.92 10.30
C ALA A 54 18.55 -10.83 11.19
N ALA A 55 19.36 -10.24 12.08
CA ALA A 55 18.91 -9.14 12.92
C ALA A 55 18.75 -7.83 12.14
N PHE A 56 19.65 -7.53 11.20
CA PHE A 56 19.68 -6.22 10.54
C PHE A 56 19.00 -6.18 9.17
N VAL A 57 19.23 -7.16 8.31
CA VAL A 57 18.81 -7.10 6.89
C VAL A 57 17.28 -7.10 6.73
N PRO A 58 16.51 -7.98 7.39
CA PRO A 58 15.05 -7.95 7.29
C PRO A 58 14.46 -6.62 7.78
N LEU A 59 15.00 -6.05 8.87
CA LEU A 59 14.54 -4.78 9.43
C LEU A 59 14.90 -3.59 8.52
N ALA A 60 16.13 -3.53 8.01
CA ALA A 60 16.55 -2.49 7.08
C ALA A 60 15.71 -2.53 5.79
N TRP A 61 15.47 -3.73 5.25
CA TRP A 61 14.62 -3.92 4.08
C TRP A 61 13.17 -3.48 4.33
N LEU A 62 12.60 -3.84 5.48
CA LEU A 62 11.23 -3.47 5.85
C LEU A 62 11.10 -1.95 6.09
N GLY A 63 12.08 -1.36 6.78
CA GLY A 63 12.16 0.08 7.02
C GLY A 63 12.21 0.87 5.71
N GLU A 64 13.15 0.51 4.82
CA GLU A 64 13.27 1.14 3.50
C GLU A 64 11.97 1.03 2.71
N ARG A 65 11.29 -0.13 2.76
CA ARG A 65 10.00 -0.31 2.08
C ARG A 65 8.91 0.61 2.61
N ILE A 66 8.76 0.71 3.93
CA ILE A 66 7.74 1.55 4.56
C ILE A 66 8.00 3.04 4.32
N TRP A 67 9.27 3.44 4.30
CA TRP A 67 9.67 4.85 4.14
C TRP A 67 9.72 5.30 2.69
N ALA A 68 10.27 4.49 1.79
CA ALA A 68 10.48 4.87 0.38
C ALA A 68 9.22 4.75 -0.47
N ARG A 69 8.28 3.86 -0.11
CA ARG A 69 7.05 3.59 -0.89
C ARG A 69 5.83 3.45 0.01
N PRO A 70 5.43 4.52 0.72
CA PRO A 70 4.27 4.45 1.60
C PRO A 70 3.00 4.22 0.79
N LEU A 71 2.37 3.07 0.98
CA LEU A 71 1.05 2.79 0.43
C LEU A 71 0.01 3.41 1.37
N TRP A 72 -0.86 4.23 0.81
CA TRP A 72 -1.92 4.91 1.55
C TRP A 72 -3.27 4.27 1.22
N ALA A 73 -4.12 4.13 2.22
CA ALA A 73 -5.48 3.63 2.06
C ALA A 73 -6.47 4.60 2.69
N LEU A 74 -7.56 4.87 1.98
CA LEU A 74 -8.71 5.62 2.45
C LEU A 74 -9.93 4.71 2.38
N ARG A 75 -10.64 4.51 3.49
CA ARG A 75 -11.89 3.75 3.52
C ARG A 75 -13.06 4.73 3.39
N VAL A 76 -13.97 4.44 2.46
CA VAL A 76 -15.15 5.24 2.15
C VAL A 76 -16.36 4.32 2.19
N HIS A 77 -17.48 4.82 2.69
CA HIS A 77 -18.69 4.00 2.89
C HIS A 77 -19.68 4.13 1.71
N ASP A 78 -19.15 4.04 0.49
CA ASP A 78 -19.90 4.18 -0.76
C ASP A 78 -19.60 3.05 -1.74
N ASP A 79 -20.44 2.93 -2.77
CA ASP A 79 -20.28 1.95 -3.84
C ASP A 79 -19.01 2.24 -4.68
N PRO A 80 -18.25 1.21 -5.10
CA PRO A 80 -17.03 1.40 -5.86
C PRO A 80 -17.18 2.19 -7.16
N GLU A 81 -18.33 2.16 -7.83
CA GLU A 81 -18.55 2.96 -9.04
C GLU A 81 -18.61 4.45 -8.73
N ALA A 82 -19.35 4.82 -7.67
CA ALA A 82 -19.46 6.20 -7.19
C ALA A 82 -18.12 6.73 -6.66
N VAL A 83 -17.36 5.89 -5.93
CA VAL A 83 -16.01 6.25 -5.49
C VAL A 83 -15.08 6.41 -6.70
N THR A 84 -15.20 5.55 -7.71
CA THR A 84 -14.37 5.64 -8.92
C THR A 84 -14.66 6.92 -9.71
N SER A 85 -15.93 7.31 -9.86
CA SER A 85 -16.28 8.58 -10.52
C SER A 85 -15.77 9.77 -9.73
N ALA A 86 -15.99 9.82 -8.41
CA ALA A 86 -15.50 10.89 -7.55
C ALA A 86 -13.96 11.01 -7.57
N VAL A 87 -13.26 9.88 -7.58
CA VAL A 87 -11.79 9.85 -7.73
C VAL A 87 -11.38 10.35 -9.12
N ARG A 88 -12.07 9.95 -10.19
CA ARG A 88 -11.77 10.43 -11.55
C ARG A 88 -12.00 11.94 -11.67
N ASP A 89 -13.06 12.46 -11.06
CA ASP A 89 -13.38 13.88 -11.03
C ASP A 89 -12.37 14.67 -10.21
N ALA A 90 -11.94 14.15 -9.06
CA ALA A 90 -10.85 14.73 -8.26
C ALA A 90 -9.52 14.82 -9.03
N LEU A 91 -9.34 13.92 -10.00
CA LEU A 91 -8.13 13.79 -10.81
C LEU A 91 -8.27 14.41 -12.20
N HIS A 92 -9.41 15.00 -12.57
CA HIS A 92 -9.68 15.44 -13.95
C HIS A 92 -8.57 16.34 -14.52
N ASP A 93 -8.10 17.32 -13.74
CA ASP A 93 -7.01 18.25 -14.10
C ASP A 93 -5.66 17.57 -14.39
N ARG A 94 -5.48 16.31 -13.95
CA ARG A 94 -4.23 15.56 -14.00
C ARG A 94 -4.22 14.44 -15.04
N LEU A 95 -5.28 14.33 -15.86
CA LEU A 95 -5.39 13.38 -16.97
C LEU A 95 -5.05 11.92 -16.58
N PRO A 96 -5.79 11.32 -15.63
CA PRO A 96 -5.50 9.97 -15.17
C PRO A 96 -5.70 8.96 -16.30
N ARG A 97 -4.71 8.08 -16.51
CA ARG A 97 -4.81 6.98 -17.45
C ARG A 97 -5.34 5.74 -16.74
N GLN A 98 -6.47 5.22 -17.20
CA GLN A 98 -6.96 3.93 -16.72
C GLN A 98 -6.08 2.80 -17.26
N VAL A 99 -5.71 1.88 -16.39
CA VAL A 99 -4.81 0.76 -16.67
C VAL A 99 -5.40 -0.51 -16.05
N ALA A 100 -5.04 -1.68 -16.57
CA ALA A 100 -5.57 -2.92 -16.01
C ALA A 100 -4.94 -3.17 -14.63
N ALA A 101 -5.74 -3.68 -13.69
CA ALA A 101 -5.30 -4.01 -12.33
C ALA A 101 -4.05 -4.92 -12.28
N LYS A 102 -3.91 -5.82 -13.27
CA LYS A 102 -2.76 -6.72 -13.43
C LYS A 102 -1.44 -6.01 -13.76
N ASP A 103 -1.52 -4.81 -14.36
CA ASP A 103 -0.36 -4.00 -14.76
C ASP A 103 0.10 -3.09 -13.61
N GLY A 104 -0.62 -3.12 -12.49
CA GLY A 104 -0.24 -2.43 -11.27
C GLY A 104 1.03 -3.02 -10.64
N PRO A 105 1.83 -2.20 -9.95
CA PRO A 105 3.08 -2.65 -9.36
C PRO A 105 2.89 -3.75 -8.31
N GLU A 106 3.75 -4.76 -8.39
CA GLU A 106 3.97 -5.78 -7.34
C GLU A 106 2.70 -6.56 -6.94
N GLY A 107 1.70 -6.59 -7.82
CA GLY A 107 0.43 -7.26 -7.57
C GLY A 107 -0.45 -6.59 -6.51
N LEU A 108 -0.08 -5.40 -6.01
CA LEU A 108 -0.79 -4.69 -4.94
C LEU A 108 -2.24 -4.34 -5.33
N PHE A 109 -2.44 -4.04 -6.61
CA PHE A 109 -3.72 -3.61 -7.16
C PHE A 109 -4.52 -4.73 -7.83
N ARG A 110 -4.11 -6.01 -7.70
CA ARG A 110 -4.80 -7.13 -8.37
C ARG A 110 -6.28 -7.28 -8.01
N ARG A 111 -6.68 -6.80 -6.83
CA ARG A 111 -8.06 -6.82 -6.33
C ARG A 111 -8.82 -5.51 -6.59
N CYS A 112 -8.18 -4.54 -7.24
CA CYS A 112 -8.82 -3.29 -7.59
C CYS A 112 -9.71 -3.50 -8.82
N GLU A 113 -10.92 -2.97 -8.76
CA GLU A 113 -11.85 -2.94 -9.88
C GLU A 113 -11.40 -1.88 -10.90
N THR A 114 -10.91 -0.74 -10.40
CA THR A 114 -10.33 0.32 -11.21
C THR A 114 -8.92 0.66 -10.76
N LEU A 115 -8.01 0.81 -11.71
CA LEU A 115 -6.66 1.31 -11.47
C LEU A 115 -6.38 2.50 -12.40
N LEU A 116 -5.95 3.60 -11.80
CA LEU A 116 -5.59 4.85 -12.46
C LEU A 116 -4.11 5.12 -12.25
N ARG A 117 -3.43 5.52 -13.32
CA ARG A 117 -2.06 5.99 -13.31
C ARG A 117 -2.06 7.49 -13.60
N ILE A 118 -1.33 8.23 -12.77
CA ILE A 118 -1.10 9.66 -12.92
C ILE A 118 0.39 9.83 -13.18
N ASP A 119 0.76 10.55 -14.24
CA ASP A 119 2.17 10.75 -14.58
C ASP A 119 2.77 11.96 -13.83
N ASP A 120 1.98 12.98 -13.48
CA ASP A 120 2.40 14.11 -12.65
C ASP A 120 1.37 14.50 -11.56
N PRO A 121 1.63 14.24 -10.26
CA PRO A 121 2.79 13.51 -9.75
C PRO A 121 2.69 12.02 -10.11
N GLY A 122 3.83 11.40 -10.40
CA GLY A 122 3.90 9.95 -10.66
C GLY A 122 3.27 9.15 -9.53
N CYS A 123 2.05 8.64 -9.72
CA CYS A 123 1.24 7.98 -8.70
C CYS A 123 0.32 6.91 -9.31
N TRP A 124 -0.02 5.92 -8.49
CA TRP A 124 -1.03 4.92 -8.80
C TRP A 124 -2.18 5.05 -7.82
N VAL A 125 -3.41 5.04 -8.32
CA VAL A 125 -4.63 5.12 -7.52
C VAL A 125 -5.52 3.95 -7.89
N GLY A 126 -5.77 3.05 -6.95
CA GLY A 126 -6.64 1.89 -7.13
C GLY A 126 -7.90 2.01 -6.30
N VAL A 127 -9.02 1.56 -6.82
CA VAL A 127 -10.30 1.45 -6.10
C VAL A 127 -10.64 -0.01 -5.98
N GLN A 128 -10.84 -0.48 -4.74
CA GLN A 128 -11.21 -1.87 -4.46
C GLN A 128 -12.42 -1.92 -3.52
N ARG A 129 -13.33 -2.85 -3.77
CA ARG A 129 -14.39 -3.18 -2.81
C ARG A 129 -13.76 -3.83 -1.57
N SER A 130 -14.13 -3.36 -0.38
CA SER A 130 -13.67 -3.97 0.86
C SER A 130 -14.28 -5.37 1.00
N GLY A 131 -13.47 -6.36 1.38
CA GLY A 131 -13.90 -7.76 1.47
C GLY A 131 -14.98 -8.03 2.53
N ASP A 132 -15.21 -7.08 3.43
CA ASP A 132 -16.18 -7.16 4.52
C ASP A 132 -17.51 -6.46 4.21
N GLN A 133 -17.80 -6.18 2.93
CA GLN A 133 -19.00 -5.46 2.43
C GLN A 133 -19.25 -4.08 3.07
N SER A 134 -18.34 -3.59 3.91
CA SER A 134 -18.42 -2.36 4.69
C SER A 134 -17.88 -1.13 3.96
N GLY A 135 -17.91 -1.15 2.62
CA GLY A 135 -17.57 -0.01 1.76
C GLY A 135 -16.42 -0.26 0.77
N THR A 136 -15.84 0.82 0.29
CA THR A 136 -14.82 0.86 -0.75
C THR A 136 -13.51 1.40 -0.18
N THR A 137 -12.39 0.83 -0.60
CA THR A 137 -11.05 1.32 -0.23
C THR A 137 -10.38 1.93 -1.46
N VAL A 138 -9.94 3.18 -1.32
CA VAL A 138 -9.05 3.84 -2.27
C VAL A 138 -7.62 3.63 -1.82
N LEU A 139 -6.81 3.01 -2.66
CA LEU A 139 -5.38 2.80 -2.47
C LEU A 139 -4.60 3.82 -3.28
N LEU A 140 -3.59 4.44 -2.67
CA LEU A 140 -2.70 5.38 -3.33
C LEU A 140 -1.25 4.99 -3.09
N LEU A 141 -0.53 4.72 -4.17
CA LEU A 141 0.89 4.41 -4.15
C LEU A 141 1.67 5.52 -4.88
N PRO A 142 2.44 6.34 -4.16
CA PRO A 142 3.28 7.33 -4.77
C PRO A 142 4.53 6.69 -5.40
N ARG A 143 4.88 7.16 -6.59
CA ARG A 143 6.16 6.88 -7.26
C ARG A 143 7.09 8.10 -7.23
N SER A 144 6.51 9.30 -7.22
CA SER A 144 7.23 10.55 -6.99
C SER A 144 7.70 10.68 -5.53
N ARG A 145 8.81 11.40 -5.33
CA ARG A 145 9.28 11.82 -3.99
C ARG A 145 8.72 13.17 -3.57
N ASP A 146 7.96 13.85 -4.43
CA ASP A 146 7.37 15.15 -4.11
C ASP A 146 6.18 15.00 -3.15
N ARG A 147 6.49 15.13 -1.86
CA ARG A 147 5.52 15.02 -0.77
C ARG A 147 4.41 16.06 -0.88
N ARG A 148 4.70 17.29 -1.32
CA ARG A 148 3.69 18.37 -1.38
C ARG A 148 2.63 18.04 -2.42
N SER A 149 3.04 17.60 -3.61
CA SER A 149 2.11 17.21 -4.67
C SER A 149 1.28 15.97 -4.29
N ILE A 150 1.88 15.00 -3.60
CA ILE A 150 1.17 13.82 -3.08
C ILE A 150 0.15 14.22 -2.00
N ASP A 151 0.52 15.12 -1.09
CA ASP A 151 -0.38 15.58 -0.02
C ASP A 151 -1.55 16.38 -0.57
N ALA A 152 -1.30 17.26 -1.55
CA ALA A 152 -2.35 17.98 -2.26
C ALA A 152 -3.31 17.03 -3.00
N LEU A 153 -2.78 15.97 -3.63
CA LEU A 153 -3.57 14.94 -4.30
C LEU A 153 -4.48 14.19 -3.30
N ARG A 154 -3.92 13.77 -2.17
CA ARG A 154 -4.66 13.10 -1.09
C ARG A 154 -5.78 13.98 -0.53
N ALA A 155 -5.50 15.26 -0.32
CA ALA A 155 -6.49 16.23 0.16
C ALA A 155 -7.63 16.42 -0.86
N ARG A 156 -7.32 16.56 -2.16
CA ARG A 156 -8.33 16.70 -3.23
C ARG A 156 -9.25 15.49 -3.34
N ILE A 157 -8.66 14.28 -3.32
CA ILE A 157 -9.44 13.03 -3.36
C ILE A 157 -10.34 12.95 -2.12
N HIS A 158 -9.81 13.25 -0.94
CA HIS A 158 -10.57 13.24 0.30
C HIS A 158 -11.74 14.22 0.28
N SER A 159 -11.50 15.49 -0.08
CA SER A 159 -12.56 16.51 -0.12
C SER A 159 -13.67 16.18 -1.11
N ARG A 160 -13.35 15.51 -2.23
CA ARG A 160 -14.36 15.12 -3.21
C ARG A 160 -15.22 13.97 -2.72
N LEU A 161 -14.62 13.01 -2.02
CA LEU A 161 -15.34 11.88 -1.44
C LEU A 161 -16.18 12.26 -0.22
N GLU A 162 -15.91 13.39 0.45
CA GLU A 162 -16.81 13.94 1.48
C GLU A 162 -17.97 14.76 0.89
N SER A 163 -17.85 15.22 -0.35
CA SER A 163 -18.83 16.12 -1.00
C SER A 163 -19.81 15.44 -1.95
N GLY A 164 -19.55 14.17 -2.31
CA GLY A 164 -20.40 13.36 -3.19
C GLY A 164 -21.35 12.51 -2.36
#